data_AF-A0A9P0MBB5-F1
#
_entry.id   AF-A0A9P0MBB5-F1
#
_cell.length_a   1.000
_cell.length_b   1.000
_cell.length_c   1.000
_cell.angle_alpha   90.00
_cell.angle_beta   90.00
_cell.angle_gamma   90.00
#
_symmetry.space_group_name_H-M   'P 1'
#
loop_
_entity.id
_entity.type
_entity.pdbx_description
1 polymer ?
#
loop_
_entity_poly.entity_id
_entity_poly.type
_entity_poly.pdbx_seq_one_letter_code
_entity_poly.pdbx_strand_id
1 'polypeptide(L)'
;MSTRSKRIIYSEADCHTLVDIIISHKNIIECKKTDATTWKEKITAWAKIADIYNATTMEPRTAEQLRCKYDNLKKEVRKLEAHKRQALYQTGGGVSEPDIKDTLQQALEEDILFDNLPKETVAEQKNDWSDYTPKMLRSKRHRVLQVKRKATDHQSEDDKQNLKTKLMEEEAQRNKEYHIARMEREAEIHKYKIENIRLQNAKLQLEIELLKKQL
;
A
#
# COMPACT_ATOMS: atom_id res chain seq x y z
N MET A 1 -15.00 27.31 31.93
CA MET A 1 -14.88 25.87 32.28
C MET A 1 -14.29 25.15 31.09
N SER A 2 -13.03 24.70 31.16
CA SER A 2 -12.40 23.98 30.04
C SER A 2 -12.89 22.53 30.06
N THR A 3 -13.81 22.18 29.16
CA THR A 3 -14.28 20.81 29.01
C THR A 3 -13.16 19.98 28.39
N ARG A 4 -12.66 18.99 29.13
CA ARG A 4 -11.68 18.03 28.62
C ARG A 4 -12.24 17.38 27.36
N SER A 5 -11.54 17.55 26.24
CA SER A 5 -11.94 16.96 24.96
C SER A 5 -12.06 15.44 25.11
N LYS A 6 -13.22 14.89 24.75
CA LYS A 6 -13.49 13.46 24.84
C LYS A 6 -12.51 12.72 23.93
N ARG A 7 -11.99 11.58 24.41
CA ARG A 7 -11.14 10.70 23.59
C ARG A 7 -11.95 10.23 22.39
N ILE A 8 -11.42 10.48 21.20
CA ILE A 8 -12.01 10.02 19.94
C ILE A 8 -11.61 8.57 19.70
N ILE A 9 -12.60 7.72 19.45
CA ILE A 9 -12.42 6.31 19.12
C ILE A 9 -12.96 6.11 17.71
N TYR A 10 -12.22 5.36 16.89
CA TYR A 10 -12.64 4.96 15.56
C TYR A 10 -12.85 3.45 15.58
N SER A 11 -14.04 3.01 15.19
CA SER A 11 -14.30 1.59 14.95
C SER A 11 -13.56 1.12 13.70
N GLU A 12 -13.51 -0.19 13.49
CA GLU A 12 -12.94 -0.77 12.26
C GLU A 12 -13.72 -0.32 11.03
N ALA A 13 -15.06 -0.34 11.10
CA ALA A 13 -15.93 0.16 10.03
C ALA A 13 -15.64 1.64 9.70
N ASP A 14 -15.47 2.48 10.72
CA ASP A 14 -15.11 3.90 10.54
C ASP A 14 -13.78 4.06 9.79
N CYS A 15 -12.81 3.18 10.08
CA CYS A 15 -11.51 3.20 9.43
C CYS A 15 -11.63 2.78 7.95
N HIS A 16 -12.41 1.74 7.65
CA HIS A 16 -12.67 1.31 6.27
C HIS A 16 -13.36 2.40 5.46
N THR A 17 -14.47 2.95 5.96
CA THR A 17 -15.18 4.03 5.27
C THR A 17 -14.27 5.24 5.00
N LEU A 18 -13.43 5.61 5.98
CA LEU A 18 -12.47 6.69 5.79
C LEU A 18 -11.46 6.38 4.66
N VAL A 19 -10.92 5.16 4.63
CA VAL A 19 -9.97 4.75 3.59
C VAL A 19 -10.62 4.75 2.20
N ASP A 20 -11.83 4.21 2.06
CA ASP A 20 -12.55 4.15 0.79
C ASP A 20 -12.79 5.55 0.18
N ILE A 21 -13.20 6.51 1.01
CA ILE A 21 -13.39 7.90 0.60
C ILE A 21 -12.04 8.51 0.18
N ILE A 22 -10.97 8.27 0.94
CA ILE A 22 -9.64 8.82 0.63
C ILE A 22 -9.08 8.25 -0.68
N ILE A 23 -9.30 6.96 -0.96
CA ILE A 23 -8.86 6.32 -2.21
C ILE A 23 -9.44 7.06 -3.43
N SER A 24 -10.70 7.49 -3.35
CA SER A 24 -11.35 8.29 -4.41
C SER A 24 -10.68 9.66 -4.64
N HIS A 25 -9.95 10.18 -3.64
CA HIS A 25 -9.22 11.46 -3.68
C HIS A 25 -7.68 11.30 -3.68
N LYS A 26 -7.17 10.07 -3.86
CA LYS A 26 -5.75 9.70 -3.71
C LYS A 26 -4.78 10.62 -4.44
N ASN A 27 -5.08 10.95 -5.70
CA ASN A 27 -4.23 11.77 -6.57
C ASN A 27 -3.87 13.13 -5.98
N ILE A 28 -4.77 13.70 -5.16
CA ILE A 28 -4.57 15.01 -4.51
C ILE A 28 -3.92 14.83 -3.15
N ILE A 29 -4.43 13.89 -2.34
CA ILE A 29 -3.98 13.66 -0.96
C ILE A 29 -2.52 13.17 -0.92
N GLU A 30 -2.15 12.26 -1.81
CA GLU A 30 -0.81 11.66 -1.88
C GLU A 30 0.14 12.38 -2.84
N CYS A 31 -0.28 13.51 -3.43
CA CYS A 31 0.59 14.28 -4.32
C CYS A 31 1.87 14.73 -3.61
N LYS A 32 3.04 14.42 -4.18
CA LYS A 32 4.36 14.79 -3.62
C LYS A 32 4.77 16.26 -3.85
N LYS A 33 4.02 17.02 -4.66
CA LYS A 33 4.33 18.42 -4.97
C LYS A 33 4.11 19.33 -3.76
N THR A 34 5.01 20.29 -3.55
CA THR A 34 5.02 21.23 -2.41
C THR A 34 4.73 22.66 -2.85
N ASP A 35 3.75 22.85 -3.74
CA ASP A 35 3.39 24.17 -4.27
C ASP A 35 2.25 24.78 -3.44
N ALA A 36 2.15 26.12 -3.44
CA ALA A 36 1.07 26.80 -2.71
C ALA A 36 -0.33 26.42 -3.23
N THR A 37 -0.43 26.08 -4.52
CA THR A 37 -1.64 25.56 -5.16
C THR A 37 -1.98 24.16 -4.66
N THR A 38 -1.00 23.24 -4.64
CA THR A 38 -1.22 21.87 -4.16
C THR A 38 -1.57 21.82 -2.66
N TRP A 39 -1.05 22.75 -1.87
CA TRP A 39 -1.45 22.91 -0.47
C TRP A 39 -2.93 23.27 -0.33
N LYS A 40 -3.40 24.27 -1.08
CA LYS A 40 -4.81 24.67 -1.10
C LYS A 40 -5.71 23.53 -1.59
N GLU A 41 -5.30 22.84 -2.66
CA GLU A 41 -6.02 21.67 -3.19
C GLU A 41 -6.16 20.58 -2.13
N LYS A 42 -5.08 20.24 -1.40
CA LYS A 42 -5.14 19.27 -0.29
C LYS A 42 -6.09 19.70 0.82
N ILE A 43 -6.07 20.97 1.22
CA ILE A 43 -7.02 21.49 2.22
C ILE A 43 -8.46 21.31 1.73
N THR A 44 -8.74 21.70 0.48
CA THR A 44 -10.10 21.55 -0.08
C THR A 44 -10.52 20.09 -0.23
N ALA A 45 -9.58 19.20 -0.56
CA ALA A 45 -9.85 17.77 -0.64
C ALA A 45 -10.18 17.19 0.75
N TRP A 46 -9.42 17.55 1.78
CA TRP A 46 -9.70 17.12 3.16
C TRP A 46 -11.04 17.65 3.68
N ALA A 47 -11.44 18.87 3.30
CA ALA A 47 -12.77 19.40 3.62
C ALA A 47 -13.87 18.55 2.97
N LYS A 48 -13.75 18.23 1.67
CA LYS A 48 -14.71 17.35 0.97
C LYS A 48 -14.78 15.95 1.56
N ILE A 49 -13.63 15.37 1.93
CA ILE A 49 -13.57 14.07 2.59
C ILE A 49 -14.34 14.12 3.91
N ALA A 50 -14.16 15.18 4.70
CA ALA A 50 -14.89 15.36 5.95
C ALA A 50 -16.40 15.48 5.73
N ASP A 51 -16.84 16.20 4.70
CA ASP A 51 -18.25 16.32 4.36
C ASP A 51 -18.87 14.95 4.00
N ILE A 52 -18.19 14.18 3.14
CA ILE A 52 -18.66 12.84 2.71
C ILE A 52 -18.67 11.88 3.89
N TYR A 53 -17.61 11.88 4.71
CA TYR A 53 -17.51 11.04 5.88
C TYR A 53 -18.61 11.37 6.90
N ASN A 54 -18.80 12.65 7.21
CA ASN A 54 -19.81 13.09 8.17
C ASN A 54 -21.25 12.88 7.67
N ALA A 55 -21.47 12.80 6.36
CA ALA A 55 -22.76 12.39 5.80
C ALA A 55 -23.06 10.90 5.99
N THR A 56 -22.03 10.09 6.21
CA THR A 56 -22.12 8.62 6.34
C THR A 56 -22.10 8.18 7.81
N THR A 57 -21.52 8.99 8.70
CA THR A 57 -21.28 8.63 10.11
C THR A 57 -22.14 9.47 11.07
N MET A 58 -22.54 8.89 12.20
CA MET A 58 -23.34 9.58 13.21
C MET A 58 -22.54 10.61 14.03
N GLU A 59 -21.22 10.39 14.21
CA GLU A 59 -20.34 11.31 14.94
C GLU A 59 -19.51 12.16 13.96
N PRO A 60 -19.78 13.47 13.84
CA PRO A 60 -19.03 14.32 12.93
C PRO A 60 -17.58 14.49 13.38
N ARG A 61 -16.68 14.48 12.39
CA ARG A 61 -15.24 14.67 12.54
C ARG A 61 -14.76 15.83 11.69
N THR A 62 -13.76 16.53 12.19
CA THR A 62 -13.09 17.60 11.44
C THR A 62 -12.11 17.02 10.43
N ALA A 63 -11.84 17.77 9.36
CA ALA A 63 -10.84 17.42 8.36
C ALA A 63 -9.46 17.09 8.96
N GLU A 64 -9.04 17.83 9.99
CA GLU A 64 -7.77 17.59 10.69
C GLU A 64 -7.75 16.27 11.46
N GLN A 65 -8.85 15.91 12.11
CA GLN A 65 -8.97 14.64 12.83
C GLN A 65 -8.89 13.44 11.87
N LEU A 66 -9.61 13.52 10.74
CA LEU A 66 -9.59 12.48 9.71
C LEU A 66 -8.20 12.36 9.07
N ARG A 67 -7.55 13.48 8.77
CA ARG A 67 -6.17 13.51 8.29
C ARG A 67 -5.21 12.84 9.28
N CYS A 68 -5.28 13.21 10.56
CA CYS A 68 -4.44 12.64 11.59
C CYS A 68 -4.66 11.12 11.73
N LYS A 69 -5.93 10.68 11.70
CA LYS A 69 -6.28 9.25 11.73
C LYS A 69 -5.70 8.50 10.53
N TYR A 70 -5.83 9.05 9.33
CA TYR A 70 -5.27 8.44 8.12
C TYR A 70 -3.73 8.39 8.14
N ASP A 71 -3.06 9.44 8.61
CA ASP A 71 -1.62 9.43 8.77
C ASP A 71 -1.15 8.38 9.79
N ASN A 72 -1.92 8.15 10.85
CA ASN A 72 -1.66 7.06 11.80
C ASN A 72 -1.91 5.68 11.18
N LEU A 73 -2.97 5.49 10.39
CA LEU A 73 -3.21 4.25 9.66
C LEU A 73 -2.02 3.90 8.75
N LYS A 74 -1.50 4.87 7.98
CA LYS A 74 -0.30 4.66 7.16
C LYS A 74 0.93 4.26 7.97
N LYS A 75 1.11 4.81 9.18
CA LYS A 75 2.22 4.44 10.06
C LYS A 75 2.09 2.99 10.55
N GLU A 76 0.89 2.58 10.95
CA GLU A 76 0.64 1.20 11.38
C GLU A 76 0.90 0.20 10.23
N VAL A 77 0.47 0.53 9.01
CA VAL A 77 0.77 -0.30 7.81
C VAL A 77 2.29 -0.43 7.61
N ARG A 78 3.03 0.67 7.61
CA ARG A 78 4.51 0.65 7.46
C ARG A 78 5.20 -0.15 8.56
N LYS A 79 4.69 -0.06 9.81
CA LYS A 79 5.22 -0.80 10.95
C LYS A 79 5.02 -2.30 10.76
N LEU A 80 3.84 -2.71 10.28
CA LEU A 80 3.58 -4.11 9.99
C LEU A 80 4.46 -4.62 8.85
N GLU A 81 4.59 -3.88 7.75
CA GLU A 81 5.48 -4.25 6.63
C GLU A 81 6.93 -4.40 7.09
N ALA A 82 7.40 -3.48 7.94
CA ALA A 82 8.73 -3.57 8.53
C ALA A 82 8.90 -4.83 9.40
N HIS A 83 7.86 -5.19 10.17
CA HIS A 83 7.85 -6.42 10.96
C HIS A 83 7.84 -7.68 10.08
N LYS A 84 6.99 -7.72 9.04
CA LYS A 84 6.97 -8.79 8.02
C LYS A 84 8.37 -8.97 7.40
N ARG A 85 9.00 -7.86 7.00
CA ARG A 85 10.37 -7.86 6.45
C ARG A 85 11.41 -8.36 7.46
N GLN A 86 11.32 -7.92 8.72
CA GLN A 86 12.23 -8.35 9.78
C GLN A 86 12.12 -9.86 10.06
N ALA A 87 10.90 -10.39 10.07
CA ALA A 87 10.64 -11.82 10.25
C ALA A 87 11.29 -12.66 9.13
N LEU A 88 11.24 -12.19 7.87
CA LEU A 88 11.89 -12.87 6.73
C LEU A 88 13.42 -12.99 6.88
N TYR A 89 14.06 -12.00 7.50
CA TYR A 89 15.52 -11.98 7.69
C TYR A 89 15.96 -12.48 9.07
N GLN A 90 15.06 -13.07 9.86
CA GLN A 90 15.38 -13.58 11.18
C GLN A 90 16.17 -14.90 11.06
N THR A 91 17.49 -14.79 10.94
CA THR A 91 18.43 -15.92 10.77
C THR A 91 18.76 -16.62 12.11
N GLY A 92 17.72 -16.90 12.90
CA GLY A 92 17.80 -17.49 14.24
C GLY A 92 17.18 -18.87 14.38
N GLY A 93 17.08 -19.66 13.30
CA GLY A 93 16.72 -21.09 13.36
C GLY A 93 15.33 -21.46 13.93
N GLY A 94 14.38 -20.52 14.00
CA GLY A 94 13.00 -20.78 14.43
C GLY A 94 12.02 -20.83 13.27
N VAL A 95 11.03 -21.73 13.34
CA VAL A 95 9.95 -21.87 12.35
C VAL A 95 9.08 -20.61 12.34
N SER A 96 8.88 -20.02 11.15
CA SER A 96 7.92 -18.92 10.98
C SER A 96 6.50 -19.46 11.06
N GLU A 97 5.74 -19.13 12.11
CA GLU A 97 4.31 -19.40 12.15
C GLU A 97 3.54 -18.42 11.24
N PRO A 98 2.69 -18.90 10.33
CA PRO A 98 1.77 -18.03 9.59
C PRO A 98 0.62 -17.59 10.50
N ASP A 99 0.57 -16.30 10.85
CA ASP A 99 -0.52 -15.72 11.65
C ASP A 99 -1.80 -15.60 10.78
N ILE A 100 -2.87 -16.26 11.22
CA ILE A 100 -4.15 -16.49 10.52
C ILE A 100 -4.94 -15.18 10.29
N LYS A 101 -4.42 -14.03 10.72
CA LYS A 101 -5.06 -12.70 10.58
C LYS A 101 -4.85 -12.03 9.22
N ASP A 102 -4.08 -12.63 8.32
CA ASP A 102 -3.64 -12.04 7.04
C ASP A 102 -4.75 -11.91 5.96
N THR A 103 -5.93 -12.50 6.16
CA THR A 103 -6.97 -12.58 5.10
C THR A 103 -7.79 -11.30 4.90
N LEU A 104 -7.92 -10.44 5.92
CA LEU A 104 -8.62 -9.14 5.81
C LEU A 104 -7.67 -8.00 5.41
N GLN A 105 -6.36 -8.23 5.55
CA GLN A 105 -5.31 -7.25 5.29
C GLN A 105 -4.95 -7.16 3.80
N GLN A 106 -5.17 -8.24 3.04
CA GLN A 106 -4.85 -8.33 1.63
C GLN A 106 -5.69 -7.36 0.75
N ALA A 107 -6.91 -6.99 1.19
CA ALA A 107 -7.76 -6.02 0.50
C ALA A 107 -7.30 -4.55 0.67
N LEU A 108 -6.51 -4.25 1.70
CA LEU A 108 -5.90 -2.93 1.91
C LEU A 108 -4.54 -2.79 1.21
N GLU A 109 -3.88 -3.90 0.91
CA GLU A 109 -2.55 -3.93 0.28
C GLU A 109 -2.60 -3.67 -1.25
N GLU A 110 -3.69 -3.99 -1.96
CA GLU A 110 -3.76 -3.82 -3.42
C GLU A 110 -3.94 -2.35 -3.89
N ASP A 111 -4.49 -1.45 -3.07
CA ASP A 111 -4.75 -0.04 -3.47
C ASP A 111 -3.75 0.99 -2.91
N ILE A 112 -2.90 0.63 -1.95
CA ILE A 112 -1.90 1.54 -1.33
C ILE A 112 -0.52 1.45 -2.02
N LEU A 113 -0.31 0.48 -2.90
CA LEU A 113 0.99 0.20 -3.51
C LEU A 113 1.25 1.00 -4.79
N PHE A 114 1.64 2.28 -4.69
CA PHE A 114 2.38 2.91 -5.81
C PHE A 114 3.49 3.89 -5.40
N ASP A 115 3.99 3.89 -4.16
CA ASP A 115 4.98 4.92 -3.79
C ASP A 115 6.23 4.47 -3.05
N ASN A 116 6.51 3.16 -3.06
CA ASN A 116 7.79 2.63 -2.60
C ASN A 116 8.52 1.86 -3.73
N LEU A 117 8.77 2.56 -4.84
CA LEU A 117 9.95 2.27 -5.66
C LEU A 117 11.13 3.01 -5.02
N PRO A 118 12.27 2.36 -4.74
CA PRO A 118 13.44 3.05 -4.23
C PRO A 118 13.95 3.98 -5.33
N LYS A 119 13.61 5.27 -5.21
CA LYS A 119 14.19 6.32 -6.05
C LYS A 119 15.54 6.67 -5.48
N GLU A 120 16.58 6.20 -6.15
CA GLU A 120 17.88 6.86 -6.18
C GLU A 120 17.70 8.38 -6.38
N THR A 121 18.58 9.13 -5.72
CA THR A 121 18.88 10.56 -5.88
C THR A 121 17.95 11.59 -5.22
N VAL A 122 18.38 12.09 -4.05
CA VAL A 122 18.50 13.55 -3.80
C VAL A 122 19.76 13.80 -2.96
N ALA A 123 20.73 14.47 -3.58
CA ALA A 123 21.91 15.16 -3.03
C ALA A 123 22.27 14.91 -1.55
N GLU A 124 23.13 13.92 -1.32
CA GLU A 124 23.88 13.82 -0.06
C GLU A 124 24.89 14.97 0.02
N GLN A 125 24.71 15.83 1.02
CA GLN A 125 25.79 16.63 1.55
C GLN A 125 26.96 15.71 1.84
N LYS A 126 28.06 15.89 1.11
CA LYS A 126 29.28 15.13 1.26
C LYS A 126 29.90 15.51 2.61
N ASN A 127 29.47 14.84 3.68
CA ASN A 127 30.20 14.87 4.93
C ASN A 127 31.57 14.27 4.64
N ASP A 128 32.60 15.10 4.70
CA ASP A 128 33.97 14.68 4.49
C ASP A 128 34.46 13.98 5.75
N TRP A 129 34.41 12.65 5.73
CA TRP A 129 34.95 11.77 6.78
C TRP A 129 36.44 11.47 6.55
N SER A 130 37.14 12.22 5.69
CA SER A 130 38.56 11.99 5.37
C SER A 130 39.50 12.07 6.58
N ASP A 131 39.06 12.67 7.68
CA ASP A 131 39.82 12.78 8.93
C ASP A 131 39.66 11.58 9.89
N TYR A 132 38.74 10.65 9.61
CA TYR A 132 38.59 9.46 10.46
C TYR A 132 39.58 8.36 10.05
N THR A 133 40.59 8.11 10.89
CA THR A 133 41.46 6.94 10.72
C THR A 133 41.15 5.85 11.76
N PRO A 134 40.68 4.66 11.35
CA PRO A 134 40.27 3.57 12.25
C PRO A 134 41.47 2.84 12.91
N LYS A 135 42.59 3.53 13.11
CA LYS A 135 43.76 3.03 13.84
C LYS A 135 43.54 3.10 15.36
N MET A 136 42.66 3.98 15.84
CA MET A 136 42.38 4.17 17.27
C MET A 136 41.52 3.07 17.92
N LEU A 137 41.05 2.09 17.14
CA LEU A 137 40.13 1.02 17.58
C LEU A 137 40.65 -0.41 17.33
N ARG A 138 41.92 -0.58 16.93
CA ARG A 138 42.45 -1.90 16.56
C ARG A 138 43.43 -2.42 17.60
N SER A 139 43.05 -3.46 18.33
CA SER A 139 44.01 -4.35 19.01
C SER A 139 44.86 -5.11 17.99
N LYS A 140 46.04 -5.61 18.42
CA LYS A 140 47.03 -6.27 17.55
C LYS A 140 46.36 -7.41 16.75
N ARG A 141 46.34 -7.28 15.42
CA ARG A 141 45.69 -8.26 14.53
C ARG A 141 46.39 -9.61 14.60
N HIS A 142 45.60 -10.69 14.72
CA HIS A 142 46.04 -12.06 14.49
C HIS A 142 46.51 -12.22 13.02
N ARG A 143 47.43 -13.18 12.78
CA ARG A 143 48.02 -13.43 11.45
C ARG A 143 46.92 -13.63 10.40
N VAL A 144 46.99 -12.86 9.30
CA VAL A 144 45.99 -12.86 8.23
C VAL A 144 45.91 -14.25 7.59
N LEU A 145 44.70 -14.84 7.56
CA LEU A 145 44.43 -16.05 6.79
C LEU A 145 44.70 -15.77 5.31
N GLN A 146 45.77 -16.37 4.79
CA GLN A 146 46.13 -16.31 3.38
C GLN A 146 45.19 -17.23 2.59
N VAL A 147 44.03 -16.71 2.17
CA VAL A 147 43.20 -17.39 1.17
C VAL A 147 43.83 -17.12 -0.19
N LYS A 148 44.36 -18.17 -0.85
CA LYS A 148 44.74 -18.10 -2.27
C LYS A 148 43.49 -17.74 -3.08
N ARG A 149 43.34 -16.47 -3.44
CA ARG A 149 42.33 -16.05 -4.41
C ARG A 149 42.78 -16.59 -5.76
N LYS A 150 42.06 -17.58 -6.31
CA LYS A 150 42.13 -17.87 -7.75
C LYS A 150 41.69 -16.62 -8.51
N ALA A 151 42.29 -16.37 -9.67
CA ALA A 151 41.97 -15.23 -10.52
C ALA A 151 40.45 -15.09 -10.70
N THR A 152 39.95 -13.87 -10.60
CA THR A 152 38.52 -13.54 -10.71
C THR A 152 38.04 -13.82 -12.12
N ASP A 153 37.20 -14.85 -12.24
CA ASP A 153 36.56 -15.28 -13.48
C ASP A 153 35.60 -14.17 -13.97
N HIS A 154 35.85 -13.61 -15.16
CA HIS A 154 34.98 -12.59 -15.77
C HIS A 154 33.58 -13.15 -16.12
N GLN A 155 33.38 -14.48 -16.05
CA GLN A 155 32.08 -15.13 -16.15
C GLN A 155 31.06 -14.63 -15.10
N SER A 156 31.52 -14.16 -13.93
CA SER A 156 30.64 -13.88 -12.78
C SER A 156 29.77 -12.62 -12.93
N GLU A 157 30.13 -11.65 -13.78
CA GLU A 157 29.37 -10.40 -13.92
C GLU A 157 28.25 -10.57 -14.97
N ASP A 158 28.52 -11.28 -16.06
CA ASP A 158 27.54 -11.60 -17.09
C ASP A 158 26.44 -12.52 -16.54
N ASP A 159 26.79 -13.49 -15.69
CA ASP A 159 25.82 -14.35 -15.01
C ASP A 159 24.87 -13.55 -14.09
N LYS A 160 25.39 -12.52 -13.40
CA LYS A 160 24.56 -11.62 -12.58
C LYS A 160 23.65 -10.75 -13.43
N GLN A 161 24.13 -10.26 -14.58
CA GLN A 161 23.30 -9.48 -15.50
C GLN A 161 22.20 -10.34 -16.11
N ASN A 162 22.51 -11.55 -16.55
CA ASN A 162 21.54 -12.51 -17.07
C ASN A 162 20.49 -12.92 -16.02
N LEU A 163 20.90 -13.08 -14.76
CA LEU A 163 19.96 -13.35 -13.68
C LEU A 163 19.04 -12.14 -13.42
N LYS A 164 19.59 -10.93 -13.47
CA LYS A 164 18.83 -9.69 -13.29
C LYS A 164 17.80 -9.47 -14.41
N THR A 165 18.18 -9.70 -15.67
CA THR A 165 17.25 -9.60 -16.81
C THR A 165 16.15 -10.64 -16.72
N LYS A 166 16.48 -11.88 -16.36
CA LYS A 166 15.49 -12.96 -16.18
C LYS A 166 14.47 -12.65 -15.08
N LEU A 167 14.93 -12.13 -13.94
CA LEU A 167 14.04 -11.70 -12.85
C LEU A 167 13.10 -10.56 -13.28
N MET A 168 13.61 -9.61 -14.07
CA MET A 168 12.83 -8.49 -14.60
C MET A 168 11.77 -8.96 -15.60
N GLU A 169 12.10 -9.93 -16.47
CA GLU A 169 11.15 -10.54 -17.40
C GLU A 169 10.06 -11.35 -16.68
N GLU A 170 10.43 -12.14 -15.66
CA GLU A 170 9.45 -12.86 -14.83
C GLU A 170 8.50 -11.90 -14.10
N GLU A 171 9.00 -10.78 -13.59
CA GLU A 171 8.17 -9.76 -12.94
C GLU A 171 7.23 -9.08 -13.95
N ALA A 172 7.72 -8.75 -15.15
CA ALA A 172 6.89 -8.21 -16.22
C ALA A 172 5.79 -9.20 -16.64
N GLN A 173 6.10 -10.50 -16.65
CA GLN A 173 5.14 -11.55 -16.99
C GLN A 173 4.05 -11.68 -15.91
N ARG A 174 4.44 -11.73 -14.63
CA ARG A 174 3.49 -11.73 -13.51
C ARG A 174 2.57 -10.52 -13.53
N ASN A 175 3.10 -9.34 -13.85
CA ASN A 175 2.30 -8.12 -13.94
C ASN A 175 1.28 -8.17 -15.09
N LYS A 176 1.66 -8.73 -16.24
CA LYS A 176 0.73 -8.96 -17.36
C LYS A 176 -0.38 -9.94 -16.96
N GLU A 177 -0.02 -11.05 -16.33
CA GLU A 177 -0.97 -12.06 -15.86
C GLU A 177 -1.95 -11.48 -14.84
N TYR A 178 -1.47 -10.69 -13.88
CA TYR A 178 -2.32 -9.99 -12.93
C TYR A 178 -3.30 -9.03 -13.62
N HIS A 179 -2.83 -8.27 -14.62
CA HIS A 179 -3.69 -7.37 -15.39
C HIS A 179 -4.78 -8.12 -16.15
N ILE A 180 -4.43 -9.25 -16.78
CA ILE A 180 -5.38 -10.11 -17.49
C ILE A 180 -6.42 -10.67 -16.50
N ALA A 181 -5.98 -11.26 -15.39
CA ALA A 181 -6.87 -11.82 -14.37
C ALA A 181 -7.83 -10.76 -13.78
N ARG A 182 -7.35 -9.52 -13.62
CA ARG A 182 -8.19 -8.38 -13.21
C ARG A 182 -9.28 -8.09 -14.25
N MET A 183 -8.90 -7.98 -15.53
CA MET A 183 -9.85 -7.73 -16.61
C MET A 183 -10.91 -8.84 -16.73
N GLU A 184 -10.52 -10.10 -16.53
CA GLU A 184 -11.44 -11.24 -16.53
C GLU A 184 -12.46 -11.18 -15.39
N ARG A 185 -12.01 -10.86 -14.16
CA ARG A 185 -12.90 -10.64 -13.01
C ARG A 185 -13.89 -9.51 -13.27
N GLU A 186 -13.41 -8.38 -13.82
CA GLU A 186 -14.27 -7.25 -14.17
C GLU A 186 -15.34 -7.67 -15.20
N ALA A 187 -14.94 -8.40 -16.26
CA ALA A 187 -15.87 -8.92 -17.26
C ALA A 187 -16.93 -9.87 -16.66
N GLU A 188 -16.53 -10.72 -15.71
CA GLU A 188 -17.44 -11.62 -15.02
C GLU A 188 -18.44 -10.87 -14.13
N ILE A 189 -18.00 -9.84 -13.41
CA ILE A 189 -18.89 -8.94 -12.66
C ILE A 189 -19.90 -8.27 -13.61
N HIS A 190 -19.45 -7.80 -14.78
CA HIS A 190 -20.34 -7.22 -15.79
C HIS A 190 -21.36 -8.23 -16.30
N LYS A 191 -20.96 -9.49 -16.53
CA LYS A 191 -21.85 -10.57 -16.91
C LYS A 191 -22.95 -10.80 -15.86
N TYR A 192 -22.61 -10.86 -14.58
CA TYR A 192 -23.58 -10.99 -13.50
C TYR A 192 -24.55 -9.80 -13.42
N LYS A 193 -24.05 -8.57 -13.60
CA LYS A 193 -24.90 -7.36 -13.63
C LYS A 193 -25.92 -7.42 -14.76
N ILE A 194 -25.51 -7.82 -15.96
CA ILE A 194 -26.39 -7.96 -17.12
C ILE A 194 -27.48 -8.99 -16.84
N GLU A 195 -27.12 -10.15 -16.28
CA GLU A 195 -28.08 -11.20 -16.00
C GLU A 195 -29.08 -10.80 -14.91
N ASN A 196 -28.62 -10.09 -13.88
CA ASN A 196 -29.52 -9.56 -12.85
C ASN A 196 -30.55 -8.58 -13.44
N ILE A 197 -30.13 -7.67 -14.32
CA ILE A 197 -31.05 -6.75 -15.02
C ILE A 197 -32.05 -7.53 -15.88
N ARG A 198 -31.62 -8.59 -16.57
CA ARG A 198 -32.53 -9.45 -17.35
C ARG A 198 -33.58 -10.12 -16.47
N LEU A 199 -33.18 -10.68 -15.33
CA LEU A 199 -34.09 -11.33 -14.39
C LEU A 199 -35.08 -10.33 -13.79
N GLN A 200 -34.62 -9.12 -13.45
CA GLN A 200 -35.50 -8.04 -12.98
C GLN A 200 -36.54 -7.65 -14.03
N ASN A 201 -36.11 -7.49 -15.29
CA ASN A 201 -37.02 -7.17 -16.39
C ASN A 201 -38.04 -8.28 -16.62
N ALA A 202 -37.62 -9.56 -16.57
CA ALA A 202 -38.53 -10.70 -16.70
C ALA A 202 -39.55 -10.75 -15.56
N LYS A 203 -39.12 -10.49 -14.31
CA LYS A 203 -40.01 -10.40 -13.15
C LYS A 203 -41.07 -9.31 -13.35
N LEU A 204 -40.66 -8.11 -13.77
CA LEU A 204 -41.58 -6.99 -14.03
C LEU A 204 -42.59 -7.33 -15.13
N GLN A 205 -42.18 -8.03 -16.18
CA GLN A 205 -43.10 -8.47 -17.25
C GLN A 205 -44.19 -9.41 -16.72
N LEU A 206 -43.81 -10.39 -15.88
CA LEU A 206 -44.77 -11.31 -15.27
C LEU A 206 -45.75 -10.58 -14.34
N GLU A 207 -45.27 -9.61 -13.57
CA GLU A 207 -46.10 -8.79 -12.69
C GLU A 207 -47.13 -7.96 -13.49
N ILE A 208 -46.71 -7.37 -14.60
CA ILE A 208 -47.62 -6.67 -15.54
C ILE A 208 -48.66 -7.64 -16.10
N GLU A 209 -48.29 -8.85 -16.51
CA GLU A 209 -49.22 -9.84 -17.04
C GLU A 209 -50.25 -10.29 -15.99
N LEU A 210 -49.81 -10.46 -14.74
CA LEU A 210 -50.67 -10.86 -13.63
C LEU A 210 -51.69 -9.77 -13.29
N LEU A 211 -51.27 -8.51 -13.27
CA LEU A 211 -52.17 -7.36 -13.10
C LEU A 211 -53.19 -7.25 -14.24
N LYS A 212 -52.80 -7.55 -15.49
CA LYS A 212 -53.72 -7.57 -16.64
C LYS A 212 -54.80 -8.65 -16.54
N LYS A 213 -54.52 -9.78 -15.88
CA LYS A 213 -55.50 -10.86 -15.68
C LYS A 213 -56.50 -10.57 -14.55
N GLN A 214 -56.23 -9.58 -13.71
CA GLN A 214 -57.10 -9.15 -12.61
C GLN A 214 -58.09 -8.03 -12.99
N LEU A 215 -57.96 -7.50 -14.21
CA LEU A 215 -58.88 -6.53 -14.84
C LEU A 215 -59.81 -7.25 -15.82
#